data_AF-A0A516SE33-F1
#
_entry.id   AF-A0A516SE33-F1
#
_cell.length_a   1.000
_cell.length_b   1.000
_cell.length_c   1.000
_cell.angle_alpha   90.00
_cell.angle_beta   90.00
_cell.angle_gamma   90.00
#
_symmetry.space_group_name_H-M   'P 1'
#
loop_
_entity.id
_entity.type
_entity.pdbx_description
1 polymer ?
#
loop_
_entity_poly.entity_id
_entity_poly.type
_entity_poly.pdbx_seq_one_letter_code
_entity_poly.pdbx_strand_id
1 'polypeptide(L)'
;MLKLIERVRQLRQSGKPVDLLAFADGGALGYARMLATTQASRKLRVLALVGNVHANRAELNSYTGAPPMGALLAEHGRTVSLNASYPGGKAWLCMDQFGCGPQALTGSPKALPAGRISLVEARRDKVWLYDGWYDLGELSASPPARPAPTPPPRSEQKTS
;
A
#
# COMPACT_ATOMS: atom_id res chain seq x y z
N MET A 1 3.42 5.81 7.67
CA MET A 1 4.62 5.26 7.01
C MET A 1 5.87 5.40 7.89
N LEU A 2 6.17 6.59 8.43
CA LEU A 2 7.35 6.79 9.28
C LEU A 2 7.47 5.77 10.44
N LYS A 3 6.37 5.59 11.21
CA LYS A 3 6.31 4.59 12.30
C LYS A 3 6.65 3.16 11.84
N LEU A 4 6.29 2.77 10.62
CA LEU A 4 6.64 1.46 10.08
C LEU A 4 8.15 1.35 9.84
N ILE A 5 8.74 2.36 9.22
CA ILE A 5 10.19 2.42 8.95
C ILE A 5 10.97 2.37 10.27
N GLU A 6 10.55 3.16 11.27
CA GLU A 6 11.13 3.16 12.60
C GLU A 6 11.01 1.79 13.27
N ARG A 7 9.85 1.14 13.17
CA ARG A 7 9.65 -0.19 13.70
C ARG A 7 10.58 -1.22 13.06
N VAL A 8 10.76 -1.17 11.73
CA VAL A 8 11.71 -2.06 11.04
C VAL A 8 13.16 -1.79 11.46
N ARG A 9 13.54 -0.51 11.63
CA ARG A 9 14.88 -0.15 12.15
C ARG A 9 15.11 -0.72 13.55
N GLN A 10 14.15 -0.58 14.46
CA GLN A 10 14.22 -1.16 15.81
C GLN A 10 14.37 -2.68 15.77
N LEU A 11 13.59 -3.36 14.93
CA LEU A 11 13.67 -4.81 14.78
C LEU A 11 15.06 -5.24 14.28
N ARG A 12 15.62 -4.54 13.28
CA ARG A 12 16.97 -4.80 12.78
C ARG A 12 18.04 -4.56 13.84
N GLN A 13 17.95 -3.46 14.58
CA GLN A 13 18.86 -3.15 15.69
C GLN A 13 18.80 -4.20 16.81
N SER A 14 17.64 -4.85 17.01
CA SER A 14 17.48 -5.98 17.94
C SER A 14 17.95 -7.33 17.38
N GLY A 15 18.62 -7.35 16.22
CA GLY A 15 19.16 -8.56 15.59
C GLY A 15 18.12 -9.42 14.86
N LYS A 16 16.90 -8.91 14.62
CA LYS A 16 15.92 -9.63 13.81
C LYS A 16 16.31 -9.56 12.32
N PRO A 17 16.17 -10.67 11.56
CA PRO A 17 16.52 -10.73 10.15
C PRO A 17 15.41 -10.09 9.29
N VAL A 18 15.26 -8.77 9.39
CA VAL A 18 14.28 -8.00 8.63
C VAL A 18 14.95 -6.89 7.82
N ASP A 19 14.57 -6.82 6.55
CA ASP A 19 14.99 -5.76 5.65
C ASP A 19 13.78 -4.99 5.10
N LEU A 20 14.01 -3.76 4.63
CA LEU A 20 13.01 -2.90 4.03
C LEU A 20 13.53 -2.39 2.69
N LEU A 21 12.86 -2.81 1.62
CA LEU A 21 13.05 -2.26 0.28
C LEU A 21 11.93 -1.26 0.00
N ALA A 22 12.27 0.02 -0.16
CA ALA A 22 11.34 1.03 -0.62
C ALA A 22 11.45 1.19 -2.14
N PHE A 23 10.31 1.19 -2.82
CA PHE A 23 10.21 1.48 -4.25
C PHE A 23 8.96 2.33 -4.49
N ALA A 24 9.05 3.24 -5.45
CA ALA A 24 7.94 4.14 -5.81
C ALA A 24 7.07 3.55 -6.95
N ASP A 25 7.60 2.57 -7.67
CA ASP A 25 6.99 2.03 -8.88
C ASP A 25 5.92 0.98 -8.55
N GLY A 26 4.71 1.17 -9.06
CA GLY A 26 3.65 0.16 -9.01
C GLY A 26 3.76 -0.88 -10.13
N GLY A 27 2.86 -1.88 -10.09
CA GLY A 27 2.65 -2.82 -11.20
C GLY A 27 3.91 -3.62 -11.61
N ALA A 28 4.14 -3.73 -12.92
CA ALA A 28 5.23 -4.53 -13.49
C ALA A 28 6.64 -4.06 -13.08
N LEU A 29 6.86 -2.75 -12.93
CA LEU A 29 8.17 -2.22 -12.50
C LEU A 29 8.45 -2.52 -11.03
N GLY A 30 7.45 -2.32 -10.17
CA GLY A 30 7.53 -2.74 -8.77
C GLY A 30 7.77 -4.25 -8.64
N TYR A 31 7.08 -5.04 -9.47
CA TYR A 31 7.25 -6.49 -9.53
C TYR A 31 8.68 -6.89 -9.91
N ALA A 32 9.21 -6.33 -11.01
CA ALA A 32 10.56 -6.61 -11.48
C ALA A 32 11.61 -6.27 -10.41
N ARG A 33 11.44 -5.16 -9.70
CA ARG A 33 12.34 -4.75 -8.61
C ARG A 33 12.27 -5.68 -7.40
N MET A 34 11.07 -6.11 -7.03
CA MET A 34 10.88 -7.10 -5.98
C MET A 34 11.55 -8.43 -6.36
N LEU A 35 11.35 -8.91 -7.59
CA LEU A 35 12.01 -10.12 -8.08
C LEU A 35 13.52 -9.99 -8.05
N ALA A 36 14.09 -8.93 -8.62
CA ALA A 36 15.54 -8.72 -8.64
C ALA A 36 16.15 -8.75 -7.24
N THR A 37 15.42 -8.28 -6.23
CA THR A 37 15.89 -8.24 -4.83
C THR A 37 15.69 -9.57 -4.10
N THR A 38 14.69 -10.37 -4.48
CA THR A 38 14.27 -11.56 -3.74
C THR A 38 14.68 -12.87 -4.41
N GLN A 39 14.97 -12.87 -5.72
CA GLN A 39 15.37 -14.04 -6.50
C GLN A 39 16.64 -14.71 -5.97
N ALA A 40 17.57 -13.94 -5.39
CA ALA A 40 18.81 -14.48 -4.85
C ALA A 40 18.63 -15.33 -3.58
N SER A 41 17.46 -15.32 -2.94
CA SER A 41 17.24 -16.03 -1.67
C SER A 41 15.89 -16.73 -1.59
N ARG A 42 15.89 -18.05 -1.82
CA ARG A 42 14.71 -18.93 -1.70
C ARG A 42 14.16 -19.09 -0.28
N LYS A 43 14.78 -18.48 0.74
CA LYS A 43 14.38 -18.60 2.15
C LYS A 43 13.70 -17.35 2.71
N LEU A 44 13.55 -16.29 1.91
CA LEU A 44 12.91 -15.06 2.38
C LEU A 44 11.39 -15.18 2.38
N ARG A 45 10.76 -14.61 3.40
CA ARG A 45 9.34 -14.27 3.38
C ARG A 45 9.22 -12.80 3.02
N VAL A 46 8.46 -12.51 1.98
CA VAL A 46 8.29 -11.14 1.45
C VAL A 46 6.90 -10.65 1.81
N LEU A 47 6.83 -9.49 2.46
CA LEU A 47 5.59 -8.73 2.63
C LEU A 47 5.66 -7.50 1.73
N ALA A 48 4.87 -7.49 0.66
CA ALA A 48 4.78 -6.36 -0.25
C ALA A 48 3.61 -5.46 0.17
N LEU A 49 3.89 -4.19 0.42
CA LEU A 49 2.88 -3.16 0.72
C LEU A 49 2.69 -2.32 -0.54
N VAL A 50 1.60 -2.58 -1.27
CA VAL A 50 1.26 -1.90 -2.53
C VAL A 50 -0.19 -1.42 -2.50
N GLY A 51 -0.53 -0.49 -3.40
CA GLY A 51 -1.92 -0.08 -3.60
C GLY A 51 -2.80 -1.27 -4.02
N ASN A 52 -4.08 -1.23 -3.66
CA ASN A 52 -5.04 -2.31 -3.90
C ASN A 52 -5.12 -2.72 -5.39
N VAL A 53 -5.02 -1.76 -6.31
CA VAL A 53 -4.99 -2.03 -7.77
C VAL A 53 -3.78 -2.89 -8.15
N HIS A 54 -2.61 -2.66 -7.56
CA HIS A 54 -1.41 -3.44 -7.84
C HIS A 54 -1.42 -4.81 -7.14
N ALA A 55 -2.15 -4.95 -6.03
CA ALA A 55 -2.31 -6.21 -5.33
C ALA A 55 -3.29 -7.18 -6.03
N ASN A 56 -4.08 -6.71 -7.01
CA ASN A 56 -5.03 -7.55 -7.74
C ASN A 56 -4.36 -8.78 -8.36
N ARG A 57 -5.01 -9.93 -8.19
CA ARG A 57 -4.61 -11.23 -8.78
C ARG A 57 -5.10 -11.46 -10.19
N ALA A 58 -6.03 -10.65 -10.66
CA ALA A 58 -6.58 -10.72 -12.00
C ALA A 58 -6.44 -9.37 -12.69
N GLU A 59 -6.34 -9.41 -14.00
CA GLU A 59 -6.38 -8.22 -14.83
C GLU A 59 -7.78 -7.61 -14.74
N LEU A 60 -7.86 -6.42 -14.14
CA LEU A 60 -9.00 -5.53 -14.32
C LEU A 60 -8.62 -4.57 -15.44
N ASN A 61 -9.38 -4.59 -16.53
CA ASN A 61 -9.24 -3.74 -17.71
C ASN A 61 -8.40 -2.46 -17.47
N SER A 62 -7.15 -2.53 -17.94
CA SER A 62 -6.27 -1.45 -18.43
C SER A 62 -6.12 -0.11 -17.69
N TYR A 63 -6.50 0.04 -16.41
CA TYR A 63 -6.28 1.30 -15.66
C TYR A 63 -4.83 1.80 -15.66
N THR A 64 -3.86 0.92 -15.86
CA THR A 64 -2.42 1.24 -15.81
C THR A 64 -1.63 0.82 -17.06
N GLY A 65 -2.30 0.24 -18.07
CA GLY A 65 -1.63 -0.28 -19.27
C GLY A 65 -0.66 -1.46 -19.04
N ALA A 66 -0.57 -1.99 -17.81
CA ALA A 66 0.28 -3.11 -17.45
C ALA A 66 -0.43 -4.05 -16.46
N PRO A 67 -0.06 -5.36 -16.40
CA PRO A 67 -0.63 -6.28 -15.43
C PRO A 67 -0.31 -5.84 -13.98
N PRO A 68 -1.24 -6.07 -13.03
CA PRO A 68 -0.97 -5.81 -11.62
C PRO A 68 0.08 -6.78 -11.08
N MET A 69 0.83 -6.34 -10.05
CA MET A 69 1.87 -7.16 -9.41
C MET A 69 1.30 -8.47 -8.87
N GLY A 70 0.08 -8.47 -8.33
CA GLY A 70 -0.58 -9.67 -7.82
C GLY A 70 -0.87 -10.72 -8.90
N ALA A 71 -1.22 -10.30 -10.12
CA ALA A 71 -1.46 -11.22 -11.24
C ALA A 71 -0.14 -11.87 -11.69
N LEU A 72 0.90 -11.05 -11.88
CA LEU A 72 2.24 -11.57 -12.21
C LEU A 72 2.72 -12.57 -11.14
N LEU A 73 2.52 -12.26 -9.86
CA LEU A 73 2.89 -13.15 -8.76
C LEU A 73 2.07 -14.42 -8.66
N ALA A 74 0.82 -14.41 -9.12
CA ALA A 74 -0.02 -15.60 -9.12
C ALA A 74 0.51 -16.67 -10.08
N GLU A 75 1.20 -16.27 -11.15
CA GLU A 75 1.80 -17.17 -12.14
C GLU A 75 3.05 -17.89 -11.61
N HIS A 76 3.77 -17.29 -10.64
CA HIS A 76 5.07 -17.77 -10.18
C HIS A 76 5.05 -18.50 -8.82
N GLY A 77 3.89 -18.73 -8.20
CA GLY A 77 3.76 -19.65 -7.06
C GLY A 77 2.85 -19.19 -5.92
N ARG A 78 3.19 -19.61 -4.69
CA ARG A 78 2.38 -19.44 -3.47
C ARG A 78 2.41 -17.99 -2.97
N THR A 79 1.55 -17.15 -3.51
CA THR A 79 1.30 -15.79 -3.03
C THR A 79 -0.09 -15.67 -2.43
N VAL A 80 -0.19 -14.91 -1.33
CA VAL A 80 -1.46 -14.53 -0.72
C VAL A 80 -1.61 -13.02 -0.89
N SER A 81 -2.64 -12.60 -1.61
CA SER A 81 -2.99 -11.19 -1.81
C SER A 81 -4.16 -10.83 -0.92
N LEU A 82 -3.97 -9.82 -0.06
CA LEU A 82 -4.99 -9.33 0.86
C LEU A 82 -5.31 -7.88 0.53
N ASN A 83 -6.59 -7.55 0.43
CA ASN A 83 -7.03 -6.17 0.35
C ASN A 83 -7.13 -5.56 1.76
N ALA A 84 -6.77 -4.29 1.90
CA ALA A 84 -6.92 -3.60 3.17
C ALA A 84 -8.40 -3.29 3.45
N SER A 85 -8.85 -3.61 4.66
CA SER A 85 -10.13 -3.21 5.21
C SER A 85 -9.90 -2.28 6.40
N TYR A 86 -10.72 -1.24 6.53
CA TYR A 86 -10.62 -0.24 7.61
C TYR A 86 -11.98 0.43 7.81
N PRO A 87 -12.34 0.83 9.04
CA PRO A 87 -13.61 1.51 9.32
C PRO A 87 -13.64 2.97 8.83
N GLY A 88 -12.46 3.57 8.66
CA GLY A 88 -12.28 4.97 8.26
C GLY A 88 -11.00 5.52 8.86
N GLY A 89 -10.88 6.85 8.87
CA GLY A 89 -9.76 7.55 9.49
C GLY A 89 -9.25 8.66 8.59
N LYS A 90 -7.93 8.83 8.54
CA LYS A 90 -7.29 9.85 7.71
C LYS A 90 -6.13 9.28 6.90
N ALA A 91 -5.92 9.83 5.71
CA ALA A 91 -4.73 9.62 4.90
C ALA A 91 -4.13 10.95 4.48
N TRP A 92 -2.81 11.00 4.26
CA TRP A 92 -2.20 12.17 3.64
C TRP A 92 -2.37 12.07 2.13
N LEU A 93 -3.15 12.98 1.55
CA LEU A 93 -3.44 13.01 0.12
C LEU A 93 -3.16 14.41 -0.43
N CYS A 94 -2.77 14.46 -1.70
CA CYS A 94 -2.72 15.69 -2.48
C CYS A 94 -3.90 15.70 -3.44
N MET A 95 -4.80 16.66 -3.26
CA MET A 95 -5.95 16.87 -4.14
C MET A 95 -5.84 18.25 -4.74
N ASP A 96 -6.07 18.38 -6.04
CA ASP A 96 -5.86 19.64 -6.77
C ASP A 96 -6.58 20.84 -6.13
N GLN A 97 -7.77 20.62 -5.59
CA GLN A 97 -8.60 21.68 -4.98
C GLN A 97 -8.24 21.99 -3.52
N PHE A 98 -7.60 21.06 -2.81
CA PHE A 98 -7.40 21.13 -1.35
C PHE A 98 -5.92 21.12 -0.93
N GLY A 99 -5.02 21.05 -1.90
CA GLY A 99 -3.59 20.90 -1.67
C GLY A 99 -3.22 19.55 -1.04
N CYS A 100 -2.02 19.48 -0.49
CA CYS A 100 -1.51 18.30 0.20
C CYS A 100 -1.78 18.39 1.71
N GLY A 101 -2.44 17.38 2.27
CA GLY A 101 -2.73 17.35 3.70
C GLY A 101 -3.48 16.11 4.15
N PRO A 102 -3.78 16.00 5.46
CA PRO A 102 -4.60 14.93 5.99
C PRO A 102 -6.05 15.08 5.50
N GLN A 103 -6.50 14.11 4.72
CA GLN A 103 -7.88 13.99 4.23
C GLN A 103 -8.60 12.89 5.00
N ALA A 104 -9.87 13.11 5.31
CA ALA A 104 -10.73 12.08 5.90
C ALA A 104 -11.01 11.00 4.85
N LEU A 105 -11.00 9.74 5.30
CA LEU A 105 -11.37 8.59 4.50
C LEU A 105 -12.57 7.90 5.12
N THR A 106 -13.56 7.62 4.28
CA THR A 106 -14.66 6.72 4.61
C THR A 106 -14.17 5.29 4.37
N GLY A 107 -14.39 4.42 5.34
CA GLY A 107 -14.04 3.00 5.25
C GLY A 107 -15.26 2.10 5.14
N SER A 108 -15.04 0.80 5.34
CA SER A 108 -16.09 -0.21 5.44
C SER A 108 -16.71 -0.19 6.83
N PRO A 109 -18.04 -0.05 6.97
CA PRO A 109 -18.72 -0.16 8.26
C PRO A 109 -18.64 -1.58 8.86
N LYS A 110 -18.19 -2.56 8.06
CA LYS A 110 -18.02 -3.96 8.47
C LYS A 110 -16.56 -4.34 8.77
N ALA A 111 -15.66 -3.35 8.86
CA ALA A 111 -14.27 -3.63 9.20
C ALA A 111 -14.20 -4.33 10.57
N LEU A 112 -13.39 -5.38 10.66
CA LEU A 112 -13.16 -6.13 11.88
C LEU A 112 -12.06 -5.44 12.72
N PRO A 113 -11.83 -5.90 13.97
CA PRO A 113 -10.72 -5.40 14.77
C PRO A 113 -9.37 -5.51 14.04
N ALA A 114 -8.49 -4.55 14.30
CA ALA A 114 -7.18 -4.47 13.67
C ALA A 114 -6.38 -5.77 13.85
N GLY A 115 -5.69 -6.19 12.80
CA GLY A 115 -4.86 -7.40 12.77
C GLY A 115 -5.60 -8.67 12.37
N ARG A 116 -6.91 -8.61 12.08
CA ARG A 116 -7.67 -9.75 11.58
C ARG A 116 -7.39 -9.99 10.09
N ILE A 117 -7.31 -11.27 9.73
CA ILE A 117 -7.24 -11.75 8.34
C ILE A 117 -8.49 -12.58 8.09
N SER A 118 -9.23 -12.23 7.04
CA SER A 118 -10.39 -12.99 6.55
C SER A 118 -10.08 -13.50 5.15
N LEU A 119 -9.97 -14.81 4.97
CA LEU A 119 -9.72 -15.42 3.66
C LEU A 119 -11.04 -15.73 2.94
N VAL A 120 -11.05 -15.57 1.63
CA VAL A 120 -12.16 -16.01 0.79
C VAL A 120 -12.01 -17.49 0.51
N GLU A 121 -13.10 -18.25 0.66
CA GLU A 121 -13.14 -19.61 0.15
C GLU A 121 -13.07 -19.59 -1.38
N ALA A 122 -12.00 -20.18 -1.93
CA ALA A 122 -11.82 -20.28 -3.36
C ALA A 122 -13.00 -21.04 -3.99
N ARG A 123 -13.75 -20.38 -4.87
CA ARG A 123 -14.81 -21.02 -5.66
C ARG A 123 -14.40 -21.03 -7.12
N ARG A 124 -14.51 -22.20 -7.77
CA ARG A 124 -14.06 -22.43 -9.14
C ARG A 124 -14.77 -21.56 -10.19
N ASP A 125 -15.92 -21.00 -9.85
CA ASP A 125 -16.78 -20.19 -10.72
C ASP A 125 -16.53 -18.68 -10.62
N LYS A 126 -15.65 -18.23 -9.72
CA LYS A 126 -15.38 -16.80 -9.50
C LYS A 126 -13.90 -16.46 -9.54
N VAL A 127 -13.56 -15.51 -10.40
CA VAL A 127 -12.26 -14.85 -10.36
C VAL A 127 -12.27 -13.83 -9.24
N TRP A 128 -11.60 -14.15 -8.13
CA TRP A 128 -11.42 -13.22 -7.02
C TRP A 128 -10.18 -12.36 -7.26
N LEU A 129 -10.32 -11.07 -7.00
CA LEU A 129 -9.22 -10.11 -7.13
C LEU A 129 -8.19 -10.25 -6.02
N TYR A 130 -8.59 -10.83 -4.88
CA TYR A 130 -7.79 -11.01 -3.67
C TYR A 130 -8.13 -12.35 -3.02
N ASP A 131 -7.19 -12.91 -2.26
CA ASP A 131 -7.40 -14.10 -1.44
C ASP A 131 -8.12 -13.79 -0.11
N GLY A 132 -8.27 -12.52 0.23
CA GLY A 132 -8.91 -12.10 1.47
C GLY A 132 -8.76 -10.62 1.80
N TRP A 133 -9.03 -10.29 3.06
CA TRP A 133 -8.88 -8.96 3.64
C TRP A 133 -7.97 -8.99 4.86
N TYR A 134 -7.26 -7.88 5.06
CA TYR A 134 -6.55 -7.57 6.30
C TYR A 134 -7.13 -6.29 6.92
N ASP A 135 -7.65 -6.39 8.14
CA ASP A 135 -8.24 -5.25 8.83
C ASP A 135 -7.16 -4.42 9.53
N LEU A 136 -7.00 -3.17 9.10
CA LEU A 136 -5.99 -2.24 9.59
C LEU A 136 -6.42 -1.47 10.85
N GLY A 137 -7.72 -1.50 11.18
CA GLY A 137 -8.29 -0.57 12.14
C GLY A 137 -8.33 0.86 11.60
N GLU A 138 -8.50 1.83 12.51
CA GLU A 138 -8.61 3.25 12.13
C GLU A 138 -7.30 3.77 11.52
N LEU A 139 -7.42 4.45 10.38
CA LEU A 139 -6.28 4.97 9.66
C LEU A 139 -5.82 6.31 10.23
N SER A 140 -4.50 6.52 10.25
CA SER A 140 -3.90 7.82 10.57
C SER A 140 -3.09 8.34 9.39
N ALA A 141 -3.19 9.65 9.15
CA ALA A 141 -2.41 10.32 8.12
C ALA A 141 -0.95 10.43 8.58
N SER A 142 -0.04 9.81 7.84
CA SER A 142 1.40 9.98 8.04
C SER A 142 1.81 11.30 7.39
N PRO A 143 2.39 12.27 8.12
CA PRO A 143 2.94 13.46 7.49
C PRO A 143 4.06 13.09 6.50
N PRO A 144 4.36 13.97 5.54
CA PRO A 144 5.46 13.76 4.60
C PRO A 144 6.79 13.69 5.36
N ALA A 145 7.74 12.92 4.81
CA ALA A 145 9.06 12.76 5.43
C ALA A 145 9.88 14.06 5.46
N ARG A 146 9.50 15.05 4.65
CA ARG A 146 10.05 16.41 4.67
C ARG A 146 8.88 17.40 4.82
N PRO A 147 9.04 18.49 5.60
CA PRO A 147 8.04 19.55 5.66
C PRO A 147 7.72 20.06 4.26
N ALA A 148 6.47 20.45 4.02
CA ALA A 148 6.13 21.16 2.80
C ALA A 148 6.92 22.49 2.75
N PRO A 149 7.43 22.91 1.58
CA PRO A 149 8.01 24.23 1.44
C PRO A 149 6.98 25.30 1.82
N THR A 150 7.40 26.31 2.57
CA THR A 150 6.54 27.43 2.96
C THR A 150 6.02 28.11 1.69
N PRO A 151 4.70 28.28 1.51
CA PRO A 151 4.19 29.02 0.36
C PRO A 151 4.71 30.46 0.42
N PRO A 152 5.01 31.08 -0.74
CA PRO A 152 5.41 32.47 -0.77
C PRO A 152 4.31 33.35 -0.15
N PRO A 153 4.66 34.46 0.51
CA PRO A 153 3.65 35.37 1.07
C PRO A 153 2.69 35.81 -0.04
N ARG A 154 1.38 35.73 0.21
CA ARG A 154 0.37 36.28 -0.70
C ARG A 154 0.68 37.77 -0.88
N SER A 155 1.04 38.17 -2.10
CA SER A 155 1.08 39.58 -2.46
C SER A 155 -0.31 40.16 -2.22
N GLU A 156 -0.42 41.14 -1.32
CA GLU A 156 -1.61 41.95 -1.14
C GLU A 156 -2.02 42.51 -2.51
N GLN A 157 -3.14 42.02 -3.05
CA GLN A 157 -3.79 42.67 -4.18
C GLN A 157 -4.29 44.02 -3.67
N LYS A 158 -3.53 45.09 -3.93
CA LYS A 158 -4.05 46.44 -3.89
C LYS A 158 -5.16 46.54 -4.93
N THR A 159 -6.40 46.58 -4.45
CA THR A 159 -7.56 47.06 -5.21
C THR A 159 -7.34 48.54 -5.51
N SER A 160 -7.19 48.87 -6.80
CA SER A 160 -7.36 50.24 -7.31
C SER A 160 -8.81 50.49 -7.67
#